data_AF-A0A7X6PVD3-F1
#
_entry.id   AF-A0A7X6PVD3-F1
#
_cell.length_a   1.000
_cell.length_b   1.000
_cell.length_c   1.000
_cell.angle_alpha   90.00
_cell.angle_beta   90.00
_cell.angle_gamma   90.00
#
_symmetry.space_group_name_H-M   'P 1'
#
loop_
_entity.id
_entity.type
_entity.pdbx_description
1 polymer ?
#
loop_
_entity_poly.entity_id
_entity_poly.type
_entity_poly.pdbx_seq_one_letter_code
_entity_poly.pdbx_strand_id
1 'polypeptide(L)'
;MKQLEFEQGPIRPPNEAKSLLLRITRNCPWNQCLFCPVYKRRKFSLRELHEIKNDIKTARKMYDSIKELSFRLGYGGEINSPVINALFNDADMTESYRSLAMWMYYGTNACFLQDADNLIMKTDDLVDVLECLRENFPEITRVTTYSRSRTIAR
;
A
#
# COMPACT_ATOMS: atom_id res chain seq x y z
N MET A 1 -17.26 -6.21 13.71
CA MET A 1 -16.04 -5.39 13.82
C MET A 1 -15.95 -4.57 12.55
N LYS A 2 -15.76 -3.23 12.59
CA LYS A 2 -15.49 -2.47 11.36
C LYS A 2 -14.27 -3.12 10.70
N GLN A 3 -14.40 -3.59 9.46
CA GLN A 3 -13.25 -4.03 8.71
C GLN A 3 -12.27 -2.86 8.64
N LEU A 4 -11.03 -3.14 9.04
CA LEU A 4 -9.94 -2.24 8.76
C LEU A 4 -9.85 -2.14 7.23
N GLU A 5 -9.71 -0.92 6.72
CA GLU A 5 -9.53 -0.64 5.31
C GLU A 5 -8.67 0.60 5.17
N PHE A 6 -7.75 0.60 4.22
CA PHE A 6 -6.99 1.78 3.82
C PHE A 6 -7.06 1.95 2.30
N GLU A 7 -6.84 3.17 1.81
CA GLU A 7 -7.07 3.49 0.40
C GLU A 7 -5.99 2.88 -0.51
N GLN A 8 -6.42 2.17 -1.56
CA GLN A 8 -5.54 1.64 -2.61
C GLN A 8 -5.86 2.20 -3.98
N GLY A 9 -4.82 2.36 -4.79
CA GLY A 9 -4.92 2.76 -6.19
C GLY A 9 -5.31 1.61 -7.12
N PRO A 10 -5.88 1.90 -8.30
CA PRO A 10 -6.34 0.89 -9.26
C PRO A 10 -5.19 0.17 -10.00
N ILE A 11 -3.97 0.71 -9.98
CA ILE A 11 -2.83 0.13 -10.69
C ILE A 11 -2.00 -0.73 -9.73
N ARG A 12 -1.78 -1.99 -10.15
CA ARG A 12 -0.91 -2.97 -9.50
C ARG A 12 0.08 -3.52 -10.52
N PRO A 13 1.24 -2.88 -10.68
CA PRO A 13 2.24 -3.32 -11.65
C PRO A 13 2.69 -4.75 -11.33
N PRO A 14 2.91 -5.64 -12.32
CA PRO A 14 3.33 -7.02 -12.06
C PRO A 14 4.57 -7.13 -11.17
N ASN A 15 5.54 -6.23 -11.35
CA ASN A 15 6.78 -6.18 -10.56
C ASN A 15 6.56 -5.75 -9.11
N GLU A 16 5.42 -5.11 -8.80
CA GLU A 16 5.06 -4.61 -7.47
C GLU A 16 3.83 -5.33 -6.90
N ALA A 17 3.35 -6.39 -7.56
CA ALA A 17 2.16 -7.13 -7.15
C ALA A 17 2.29 -7.79 -5.76
N LYS A 18 3.52 -7.93 -5.26
CA LYS A 18 3.85 -8.52 -3.96
C LYS A 18 4.37 -7.47 -2.96
N SER A 19 4.23 -6.18 -3.24
CA SER A 19 4.66 -5.09 -2.37
C SER A 19 3.50 -4.61 -1.51
N LEU A 20 3.79 -4.02 -0.35
CA LEU A 20 2.81 -3.23 0.38
C LEU A 20 2.41 -2.03 -0.48
N LEU A 21 1.14 -1.98 -0.86
CA LEU A 21 0.62 -0.93 -1.72
C LEU A 21 0.16 0.25 -0.85
N LEU A 22 0.81 1.41 -0.97
CA LEU A 22 0.45 2.61 -0.23
C LEU A 22 0.11 3.73 -1.21
N ARG A 23 -1.13 4.22 -1.19
CA ARG A 23 -1.55 5.30 -2.07
C ARG A 23 -1.27 6.66 -1.44
N ILE A 24 -0.39 7.48 -2.02
CA ILE A 24 -0.07 8.82 -1.45
C ILE A 24 -0.48 9.99 -2.36
N THR A 25 -0.71 9.72 -3.64
CA THR A 25 -1.43 10.62 -4.54
C THR A 25 -2.62 9.89 -5.16
N ARG A 26 -3.60 10.63 -5.66
CA ARG A 26 -4.74 10.06 -6.38
C ARG A 26 -4.61 10.36 -7.86
N ASN A 27 -4.55 9.31 -8.66
CA ASN A 27 -4.59 9.31 -10.12
C ASN A 27 -3.33 9.86 -10.79
N CYS A 28 -3.46 10.60 -11.89
CA CYS A 28 -2.32 11.07 -12.69
C CYS A 28 -2.47 12.55 -13.06
N PRO A 29 -1.48 13.41 -12.74
CA PRO A 29 -1.53 14.83 -13.10
C PRO A 29 -1.30 15.07 -14.60
N TRP A 30 -0.71 14.11 -15.32
CA TRP A 30 -0.50 14.22 -16.76
C TRP A 30 -1.77 13.90 -17.56
N ASN A 31 -2.38 12.74 -17.30
CA ASN A 31 -3.64 12.23 -17.87
C ASN A 31 -3.85 12.31 -19.40
N GLN A 32 -2.80 12.57 -20.19
CA GLN A 32 -2.89 12.75 -21.65
C GLN A 32 -2.51 11.50 -22.46
N CYS A 33 -1.92 10.48 -21.83
CA CYS A 33 -1.52 9.23 -22.50
C CYS A 33 -2.69 8.59 -23.27
N LEU A 34 -2.49 8.25 -24.55
CA LEU A 34 -3.54 7.63 -25.39
C LEU A 34 -3.85 6.19 -24.96
N PHE A 35 -2.85 5.49 -24.42
CA PHE A 35 -2.95 4.09 -24.04
C PHE A 35 -3.53 3.85 -22.64
N CYS A 36 -3.65 4.88 -21.80
CA CYS A 36 -4.04 4.72 -20.39
C CYS A 36 -5.53 5.02 -20.22
N PRO A 37 -6.41 4.00 -20.06
CA PRO A 37 -7.83 4.23 -19.79
C PRO A 37 -8.10 4.56 -18.32
N VAL A 38 -7.22 4.16 -17.40
CA VAL A 38 -7.46 4.10 -15.95
C VAL A 38 -7.82 5.47 -15.35
N TYR A 39 -7.14 6.54 -15.75
CA TYR A 39 -7.26 7.86 -15.11
C TYR A 39 -8.06 8.90 -15.93
N LYS A 40 -8.49 8.59 -17.16
CA LYS A 40 -9.05 9.58 -18.12
C LYS A 40 -10.24 10.40 -17.61
N ARG A 41 -11.04 9.84 -16.70
CA ARG A 41 -12.21 10.49 -16.10
C ARG A 41 -12.05 10.76 -14.60
N ARG A 42 -10.83 10.68 -14.09
CA ARG A 42 -10.51 10.90 -12.68
C ARG A 42 -9.66 12.14 -12.53
N LYS A 43 -10.01 12.98 -11.56
CA LYS A 43 -9.22 14.17 -11.23
C LYS A 43 -8.00 13.77 -10.41
N PHE A 44 -6.86 14.37 -10.72
CA PHE A 44 -5.69 14.25 -9.86
C PHE A 44 -5.92 15.01 -8.56
N SER A 45 -5.47 14.45 -7.44
CA SER A 45 -5.35 15.18 -6.18
C SER A 45 -4.19 14.65 -5.34
N LEU A 46 -3.60 15.55 -4.55
CA LEU A 46 -2.75 15.18 -3.44
C LEU A 46 -3.62 14.62 -2.31
N ARG A 47 -3.11 13.62 -1.58
CA ARG A 47 -3.73 13.19 -0.33
C ARG A 47 -3.18 14.02 0.81
N GLU A 48 -4.01 14.24 1.82
CA GLU A 48 -3.59 14.95 3.01
C GLU A 48 -2.65 14.06 3.84
N LEU A 49 -1.61 14.65 4.44
CA LEU A 49 -0.60 13.91 5.18
C LEU A 49 -1.20 13.04 6.29
N HIS A 50 -2.18 13.57 7.02
CA HIS A 50 -2.84 12.85 8.12
C HIS A 50 -3.65 11.64 7.61
N GLU A 51 -4.24 11.70 6.42
CA GLU A 51 -4.94 10.56 5.81
C GLU A 51 -3.94 9.43 5.52
N ILE A 52 -2.79 9.76 4.94
CA ILE A 52 -1.74 8.78 4.60
C ILE A 52 -1.17 8.14 5.87
N LYS A 53 -0.88 8.95 6.90
CA LYS A 53 -0.40 8.41 8.19
C LYS A 53 -1.45 7.51 8.86
N ASN A 54 -2.75 7.81 8.72
CA ASN A 54 -3.82 6.93 9.21
C ASN A 54 -3.90 5.62 8.45
N ASP A 55 -3.69 5.63 7.14
CA ASP A 55 -3.64 4.42 6.31
C ASP A 55 -2.48 3.51 6.73
N ILE A 56 -1.29 4.08 6.96
CA ILE A 56 -0.11 3.32 7.47
C ILE A 56 -0.43 2.67 8.81
N LYS A 57 -0.99 3.42 9.76
CA LYS A 57 -1.40 2.89 11.07
C LYS A 57 -2.49 1.83 10.97
N THR A 58 -3.39 1.97 10.00
CA THR A 58 -4.46 0.99 9.74
C THR A 58 -3.87 -0.30 9.17
N ALA A 59 -2.93 -0.19 8.23
CA ALA A 59 -2.16 -1.32 7.73
C ALA A 59 -1.39 -2.03 8.85
N ARG A 60 -0.79 -1.30 9.80
CA ARG A 60 -0.11 -1.89 10.97
C ARG A 60 -1.07 -2.73 11.81
N LYS A 61 -2.25 -2.20 12.13
CA LYS A 61 -3.30 -2.94 12.87
C LYS A 61 -3.72 -4.22 12.14
N MET A 62 -3.82 -4.19 10.80
CA MET A 62 -4.09 -5.39 10.00
C MET A 62 -2.95 -6.40 10.11
N TYR A 63 -1.71 -5.94 9.98
CA TYR A 63 -0.51 -6.78 10.12
C TYR A 63 -0.50 -7.52 11.47
N ASP A 64 -0.75 -6.80 12.56
CA ASP A 64 -0.81 -7.37 13.91
C ASP A 64 -1.92 -8.41 14.03
N SER A 65 -3.11 -8.10 13.52
CA SER A 65 -4.25 -9.03 13.49
C SER A 65 -3.95 -10.32 12.71
N ILE A 66 -3.24 -10.22 11.58
CA ILE A 66 -2.83 -11.38 10.78
C ILE A 66 -1.79 -12.22 11.54
N LYS A 67 -0.82 -11.58 12.21
CA LYS A 67 0.14 -12.27 13.08
C LYS A 67 -0.55 -13.00 14.23
N GLU A 68 -1.49 -12.35 14.91
CA GLU A 68 -2.29 -12.96 15.98
C GLU A 68 -3.09 -14.17 15.49
N LEU A 69 -3.68 -14.09 14.29
CA LEU A 69 -4.34 -15.25 13.68
C LEU A 69 -3.35 -16.40 13.47
N SER A 70 -2.16 -16.13 12.93
CA SER A 70 -1.13 -17.16 12.77
C SER A 70 -0.75 -17.82 14.10
N PHE A 71 -0.58 -17.04 15.17
CA PHE A 71 -0.36 -17.60 16.52
C PHE A 71 -1.51 -18.46 17.01
N ARG A 72 -2.77 -18.00 16.85
CA ARG A 72 -3.96 -18.78 17.25
C ARG A 72 -4.08 -20.09 16.50
N LEU A 73 -3.64 -20.13 15.24
CA LEU A 73 -3.63 -21.34 14.42
C LEU A 73 -2.41 -22.24 14.67
N GLY A 74 -1.49 -21.85 15.56
CA GLY A 74 -0.31 -22.65 15.91
C GLY A 74 0.89 -22.49 14.97
N TYR A 75 0.91 -21.47 14.11
CA TYR A 75 1.98 -21.24 13.13
C TYR A 75 3.04 -20.22 13.60
N GLY A 76 3.07 -19.86 14.88
CA GLY A 76 4.16 -19.07 15.47
C GLY A 76 4.33 -17.65 14.89
N GLY A 77 3.30 -17.10 14.26
CA GLY A 77 3.37 -15.80 13.60
C GLY A 77 3.87 -15.87 12.14
N GLU A 78 4.17 -17.05 11.60
CA GLU A 78 4.47 -17.22 10.18
C GLU A 78 3.20 -17.14 9.33
N ILE A 79 3.28 -16.42 8.21
CA ILE A 79 2.15 -16.28 7.29
C ILE A 79 2.35 -17.28 6.15
N ASN A 80 1.76 -18.47 6.32
CA ASN A 80 1.86 -19.58 5.39
C ASN A 80 0.52 -19.86 4.69
N SER A 81 0.47 -20.86 3.80
CA SER A 81 -0.72 -21.14 3.01
C SER A 81 -1.96 -21.45 3.86
N PRO A 82 -1.89 -22.24 4.95
CA PRO A 82 -3.01 -22.39 5.88
C PRO A 82 -3.55 -21.08 6.46
N VAL A 83 -2.70 -20.15 6.88
CA VAL A 83 -3.13 -18.84 7.41
C VAL A 83 -3.83 -18.03 6.33
N ILE A 84 -3.28 -18.00 5.11
CA ILE A 84 -3.90 -17.30 3.98
C ILE A 84 -5.25 -17.92 3.60
N ASN A 85 -5.34 -19.25 3.56
CA ASN A 85 -6.60 -19.93 3.29
C ASN A 85 -7.66 -19.60 4.35
N ALA A 86 -7.28 -19.57 5.63
CA ALA A 86 -8.18 -19.17 6.71
C ALA A 86 -8.66 -17.72 6.54
N LEU A 87 -7.77 -16.80 6.15
CA LEU A 87 -8.12 -15.40 5.89
C LEU A 87 -9.04 -15.24 4.66
N PHE A 88 -8.78 -15.98 3.59
CA PHE A 88 -9.48 -15.77 2.32
C PHE A 88 -10.86 -16.42 2.27
N ASN A 89 -11.13 -17.34 3.18
CA ASN A 89 -12.47 -17.89 3.42
C ASN A 89 -13.41 -16.88 4.10
N ASP A 90 -12.91 -15.75 4.60
CA ASP A 90 -13.74 -14.63 5.04
C ASP A 90 -14.24 -13.85 3.82
N ALA A 91 -15.56 -13.91 3.59
CA ALA A 91 -16.21 -13.27 2.46
C ALA A 91 -16.19 -11.74 2.57
N ASP A 92 -16.15 -11.20 3.80
CA ASP A 92 -16.24 -9.76 4.02
C ASP A 92 -14.85 -9.09 4.02
N MET A 93 -13.77 -9.84 3.72
CA MET A 93 -12.41 -9.32 3.72
C MET A 93 -12.20 -8.23 2.66
N THR A 94 -11.72 -7.06 3.09
CA THR A 94 -11.43 -5.93 2.22
C THR A 94 -10.22 -6.20 1.33
N GLU A 95 -10.19 -5.53 0.18
CA GLU A 95 -9.15 -5.72 -0.82
C GLU A 95 -7.75 -5.29 -0.31
N SER A 96 -7.70 -4.21 0.48
CA SER A 96 -6.46 -3.75 1.13
C SER A 96 -5.93 -4.79 2.13
N TYR A 97 -6.81 -5.41 2.92
CA TYR A 97 -6.44 -6.49 3.83
C TYR A 97 -5.91 -7.72 3.09
N ARG A 98 -6.58 -8.14 2.00
CA ARG A 98 -6.11 -9.26 1.15
C ARG A 98 -4.71 -9.01 0.59
N SER A 99 -4.48 -7.80 0.06
CA SER A 99 -3.17 -7.45 -0.50
C SER A 99 -2.06 -7.40 0.56
N LEU A 100 -2.36 -6.94 1.77
CA LEU A 100 -1.42 -6.88 2.89
C LEU A 100 -1.06 -8.30 3.36
N ALA A 101 -2.06 -9.19 3.47
CA ALA A 101 -1.83 -10.60 3.78
C ALA A 101 -0.92 -11.27 2.74
N MET A 102 -1.12 -10.99 1.45
CA MET A 102 -0.25 -11.51 0.39
C MET A 102 1.17 -10.94 0.47
N TRP A 103 1.33 -9.65 0.78
CA TRP A 103 2.65 -9.05 1.01
C TRP A 103 3.38 -9.75 2.16
N MET A 104 2.71 -10.00 3.28
CA MET A 104 3.28 -10.75 4.41
C MET A 104 3.61 -12.21 4.04
N TYR A 105 2.77 -12.88 3.26
CA TYR A 105 3.00 -14.25 2.78
C TYR A 105 4.24 -14.35 1.88
N TYR A 106 4.43 -13.39 0.98
CA TYR A 106 5.60 -13.38 0.10
C TYR A 106 6.86 -12.83 0.76
N GLY A 107 6.75 -12.10 1.88
CA GLY A 107 7.89 -11.61 2.66
C GLY A 107 8.84 -10.72 1.87
N THR A 108 8.34 -9.94 0.90
CA THR A 108 9.21 -9.18 -0.01
C THR A 108 9.85 -7.96 0.62
N ASN A 109 9.33 -7.50 1.77
CA ASN A 109 9.79 -6.29 2.47
C ASN A 109 9.80 -5.03 1.58
N ALA A 110 9.01 -5.04 0.51
CA ALA A 110 8.90 -3.95 -0.43
C ALA A 110 7.61 -3.17 -0.20
N CYS A 111 7.66 -1.86 -0.38
CA CYS A 111 6.50 -0.99 -0.46
C CYS A 111 6.51 -0.23 -1.79
N PHE A 112 5.34 -0.16 -2.42
CA PHE A 112 5.13 0.59 -3.64
C PHE A 112 4.19 1.76 -3.36
N LEU A 113 4.70 2.98 -3.54
CA LEU A 113 3.90 4.19 -3.49
C LEU A 113 3.09 4.26 -4.79
N GLN A 114 1.78 4.03 -4.68
CA GLN A 114 0.89 3.87 -5.82
C GLN A 114 0.58 5.19 -6.52
N ASP A 115 -0.02 5.06 -7.71
CA ASP A 115 -0.38 6.12 -8.64
C ASP A 115 0.84 6.80 -9.31
N ALA A 116 0.60 7.86 -10.09
CA ALA A 116 1.44 8.16 -11.24
C ALA A 116 2.62 9.12 -10.98
N ASP A 117 2.49 10.06 -10.04
CA ASP A 117 3.53 11.08 -9.83
C ASP A 117 3.65 11.50 -8.37
N ASN A 118 4.19 10.62 -7.53
CA ASN A 118 4.20 10.84 -6.09
C ASN A 118 5.21 11.89 -5.62
N LEU A 119 6.31 12.10 -6.36
CA LEU A 119 7.31 13.12 -6.03
C LEU A 119 6.82 14.55 -6.31
N ILE A 120 5.55 14.72 -6.73
CA ILE A 120 4.89 16.03 -6.80
C ILE A 120 4.45 16.54 -5.42
N MET A 121 4.37 15.64 -4.43
CA MET A 121 4.15 15.99 -3.02
C MET A 121 5.32 16.83 -2.50
N LYS A 122 5.07 17.71 -1.53
CA LYS A 122 6.15 18.47 -0.87
C LYS A 122 7.14 17.49 -0.24
N THR A 123 8.42 17.82 -0.33
CA THR A 123 9.49 16.96 0.20
C THR A 123 9.30 16.67 1.69
N ASP A 124 9.00 17.69 2.50
CA ASP A 124 8.79 17.53 3.94
C ASP A 124 7.63 16.56 4.24
N ASP A 125 6.51 16.70 3.52
CA ASP A 125 5.36 15.78 3.66
C ASP A 125 5.74 14.34 3.25
N LEU A 126 6.51 14.17 2.18
CA LEU A 126 6.97 12.85 1.72
C LEU A 126 7.93 12.21 2.72
N VAL A 127 8.86 13.00 3.29
CA VAL A 127 9.76 12.53 4.36
C VAL A 127 8.92 12.05 5.54
N ASP A 128 7.96 12.86 6.00
CA ASP A 128 7.05 12.51 7.09
C ASP A 128 6.26 11.20 6.84
N VAL A 129 5.86 10.94 5.59
CA VAL A 129 5.23 9.67 5.18
C VAL A 129 6.20 8.51 5.32
N LEU A 130 7.44 8.66 4.81
CA LEU A 130 8.45 7.61 4.85
C LEU A 130 8.95 7.32 6.27
N GLU A 131 9.03 8.33 7.14
CA GLU A 131 9.33 8.16 8.56
C GLU A 131 8.22 7.36 9.25
N CYS A 132 6.97 7.77 9.06
CA CYS A 132 5.82 7.04 9.62
C CYS A 132 5.76 5.59 9.10
N LEU A 133 6.06 5.36 7.82
CA LEU A 133 6.14 4.03 7.23
C LEU A 133 7.21 3.18 7.91
N ARG A 134 8.43 3.72 8.07
CA ARG A 134 9.56 3.06 8.70
C ARG A 134 9.33 2.75 10.19
N GLU A 135 8.65 3.63 10.91
CA GLU A 135 8.28 3.41 12.32
C GLU A 135 7.29 2.23 12.47
N ASN A 136 6.35 2.09 11.55
CA ASN A 136 5.31 1.04 11.62
C ASN A 136 5.75 -0.28 10.99
N PHE A 137 6.67 -0.24 10.03
CA PHE A 137 7.16 -1.39 9.26
C PHE A 137 8.68 -1.31 9.10
N PRO A 138 9.45 -1.50 10.19
CA PRO A 138 10.90 -1.45 10.16
C PRO A 138 11.53 -2.53 9.26
N GLU A 139 10.78 -3.58 8.92
CA GLU A 139 11.22 -4.64 8.00
C GLU A 139 11.27 -4.18 6.53
N ILE A 140 10.64 -3.06 6.16
CA ILE A 140 10.65 -2.58 4.77
C ILE A 140 12.05 -2.12 4.39
N THR A 141 12.64 -2.75 3.37
CA THR A 141 13.99 -2.44 2.86
C THR A 141 13.98 -1.75 1.51
N ARG A 142 12.85 -1.76 0.80
CA ARG A 142 12.73 -1.18 -0.55
C ARG A 142 11.43 -0.40 -0.70
N VAL A 143 11.55 0.86 -1.09
CA VAL A 143 10.41 1.69 -1.47
C VAL A 143 10.55 2.07 -2.95
N THR A 144 9.51 1.82 -3.74
CA THR A 144 9.44 2.20 -5.16
C THR A 144 8.26 3.11 -5.42
N THR A 145 8.36 3.93 -6.47
CA THR A 145 7.31 4.86 -6.86
C THR A 145 7.40 5.17 -8.35
N TYR A 146 6.28 5.58 -8.95
CA TYR A 146 6.33 6.32 -10.21
C TYR A 146 6.49 7.81 -9.95
N SER A 147 7.18 8.47 -10.88
CA SER A 147 7.21 9.91 -10.99
C SER A 147 7.52 10.34 -12.41
N ARG A 148 7.11 11.55 -12.78
CA ARG A 148 7.45 12.13 -14.06
C ARG A 148 8.85 12.71 -14.01
N SER A 149 9.60 12.55 -15.10
CA SER A 149 10.92 13.15 -15.29
C SER A 149 10.92 14.66 -15.01
N ARG A 150 9.89 15.39 -15.47
CA ARG A 150 9.74 16.83 -15.22
C ARG A 150 9.55 17.19 -13.74
N THR A 151 8.97 16.29 -12.95
CA THR A 151 8.79 16.50 -11.51
C THR A 151 10.12 16.29 -10.78
N ILE A 152 10.87 15.25 -11.17
CA ILE A 152 12.19 14.94 -10.62
C ILE A 152 13.25 16.01 -10.98
N ALA A 153 13.16 16.60 -12.17
CA ALA A 153 14.16 17.56 -12.67
C ALA A 153 14.05 18.98 -12.06
N ARG A 154 13.19 19.18 -11.06
CA ARG A 154 13.01 20.48 -10.37
C ARG A 154 13.92 20.55 -9.15
#